data_AF-A0A812R892-F1
#
_entry.id   AF-A0A812R892-F1
#
_cell.length_a   1.000
_cell.length_b   1.000
_cell.length_c   1.000
_cell.angle_alpha   90.00
_cell.angle_beta   90.00
_cell.angle_gamma   90.00
#
_symmetry.space_group_name_H-M   'P 1'
#
loop_
_entity.id
_entity.type
_entity.pdbx_description
1 polymer ?
#
loop_
_entity_poly.entity_id
_entity_poly.type
_entity_poly.pdbx_seq_one_letter_code
_entity_poly.pdbx_strand_id
1 'polypeptide(L)'
;MSFDGSSRKRQRTSDLVHGDREDPLTRVWLRRLCDAGSAIPRPALEQLRRAEILGLRARFDTRYADVCKEVGKEETARQAPRESFNKWLMERLNGNGMDPLWGGDHSKFQVSGSAEEADAALCRRLCRVLLPGLDAETAATAESRVRRICCQLTSEAAAAAKSLHGKLKAECSSTVSATFDTRRGCYLFTLPGSPDSPAIANACSDSEGSGESANEPGGSSEAFAISPSALARLAKLLRKAAKRAKAMADDADVEGRHGRSDLASSITFLQEESTFWNLTYCTLCRYDALFGPGHKEGGGLHAAVPDEVFVALERESLGKLECFASPLLCQKTWHFCSIFKDLDVFFGSLGPFLEEDLDIGTMGGVYEVNPPFVRGLVLRLAKKLRAAFESAVQHKKVLHVFLVLPGLPENRTEEEHALEELLQSRFKVAISERRRRAFTNGLAFKTDHVWPLFAVSTTVALLTSQPDSLGQLAEQFDGICRLWGEVDAGDEKGLGRRPGRGCQLSMTGASGFTCFRGCLVAGRSFG
;
A
#
# COMPACT_ATOMS: atom_id res chain seq x y z
N MET A 1 30.18 25.96 -66.54
CA MET A 1 29.06 26.56 -65.77
C MET A 1 28.94 25.81 -64.47
N SER A 2 29.32 26.49 -63.40
CA SER A 2 29.41 25.97 -62.04
C SER A 2 28.01 25.92 -61.41
N PHE A 3 27.58 24.76 -60.92
CA PHE A 3 26.44 24.65 -60.02
C PHE A 3 26.82 23.77 -58.84
N ASP A 4 26.98 24.44 -57.71
CA ASP A 4 27.24 23.88 -56.39
C ASP A 4 25.94 23.25 -55.85
N GLY A 5 25.99 21.95 -55.55
CA GLY A 5 24.88 21.14 -55.08
C GLY A 5 25.06 20.75 -53.61
N SER A 6 24.85 21.71 -52.70
CA SER A 6 24.80 21.42 -51.27
C SER A 6 23.58 20.57 -50.90
N SER A 7 23.82 19.28 -50.64
CA SER A 7 22.85 18.37 -50.02
C SER A 7 22.55 18.80 -48.58
N ARG A 8 21.36 19.37 -48.34
CA ARG A 8 20.78 19.58 -47.01
C ARG A 8 20.52 18.23 -46.34
N LYS A 9 21.46 17.75 -45.52
CA LYS A 9 21.16 16.78 -44.45
C LYS A 9 20.16 17.45 -43.50
N ARG A 10 18.96 16.88 -43.39
CA ARG A 10 18.00 17.20 -42.31
C ARG A 10 18.68 16.94 -40.96
N GLN A 11 19.20 17.99 -40.34
CA GLN A 11 19.45 18.03 -38.91
C GLN A 11 18.09 17.85 -38.22
N ARG A 12 17.88 16.69 -37.59
CA ARG A 12 16.93 16.56 -36.49
C ARG A 12 17.47 17.48 -35.40
N THR A 13 16.88 18.66 -35.29
CA THR A 13 17.07 19.56 -34.17
C THR A 13 16.70 18.82 -32.90
N SER A 14 17.69 18.75 -32.02
CA SER A 14 17.61 18.29 -30.64
C SER A 14 16.67 19.21 -29.87
N ASP A 15 15.43 18.78 -29.66
CA ASP A 15 14.50 19.40 -28.70
C ASP A 15 14.81 18.95 -27.26
N LEU A 16 16.10 19.00 -26.88
CA LEU A 16 16.53 18.97 -25.48
C LEU A 16 16.81 20.42 -25.07
N VAL A 17 15.73 21.20 -24.99
CA VAL A 17 15.76 22.58 -24.52
C VAL A 17 15.82 22.55 -22.99
N HIS A 18 16.99 22.93 -22.49
CA HIS A 18 17.24 23.67 -21.24
C HIS A 18 16.39 23.35 -19.99
N GLY A 19 17.00 22.62 -19.05
CA GLY A 19 16.83 22.83 -17.61
C GLY A 19 15.53 22.31 -16.99
N ASP A 20 15.29 20.99 -17.05
CA ASP A 20 14.38 20.34 -16.11
C ASP A 20 14.96 20.50 -14.69
N ARG A 21 14.48 21.52 -13.96
CA ARG A 21 14.56 21.51 -12.51
C ARG A 21 13.85 20.22 -12.06
N GLU A 22 14.63 19.26 -11.59
CA GLU A 22 14.13 17.95 -11.15
C GLU A 22 12.85 18.07 -10.34
N ASP A 23 11.88 17.21 -10.64
CA ASP A 23 10.64 17.07 -9.87
C ASP A 23 10.97 16.92 -8.38
N PRO A 24 10.49 17.80 -7.48
CA PRO A 24 10.79 17.76 -6.04
C PRO A 24 10.50 16.39 -5.38
N LEU A 25 9.50 15.66 -5.87
CA LEU A 25 9.17 14.32 -5.38
C LEU A 25 10.31 13.32 -5.62
N THR A 26 11.09 13.51 -6.69
CA THR A 26 12.33 12.77 -6.95
C THR A 26 13.31 12.86 -5.79
N ARG A 27 13.51 14.07 -5.27
CA ARG A 27 14.52 14.35 -4.26
C ARG A 27 14.14 13.73 -2.92
N VAL A 28 12.85 13.76 -2.60
CA VAL A 28 12.30 13.06 -1.44
C VAL A 28 12.55 11.56 -1.56
N TRP A 29 12.22 10.96 -2.71
CA TRP A 29 12.47 9.54 -2.95
C TRP A 29 13.94 9.16 -2.77
N LEU A 30 14.86 9.93 -3.35
CA LEU A 30 16.30 9.65 -3.25
C LEU A 30 16.79 9.66 -1.81
N ARG A 31 16.41 10.67 -1.03
CA ARG A 31 16.80 10.77 0.37
C ARG A 31 16.39 9.51 1.13
N ARG A 32 15.15 9.06 0.91
CA ARG A 32 14.62 7.82 1.50
C ARG A 32 15.37 6.58 1.01
N LEU A 33 15.78 6.54 -0.26
CA LEU A 33 16.58 5.44 -0.80
C LEU A 33 17.99 5.39 -0.20
N CYS A 34 18.60 6.55 0.07
CA CYS A 34 19.86 6.64 0.79
C CYS A 34 19.71 6.07 2.19
N ASP A 35 18.69 6.52 2.95
CA ASP A 35 18.46 6.06 4.32
C ASP A 35 18.24 4.53 4.40
N ALA A 36 17.58 3.95 3.40
CA ALA A 36 17.31 2.52 3.30
C ALA A 36 18.56 1.65 3.06
N GLY A 37 19.65 2.22 2.55
CA GLY A 37 20.90 1.50 2.29
C GLY A 37 21.52 0.86 3.56
N SER A 38 21.15 1.38 4.73
CA SER A 38 21.58 0.88 6.04
C SER A 38 20.74 -0.28 6.60
N ALA A 39 19.56 -0.55 6.04
CA ALA A 39 18.55 -1.45 6.61
C ALA A 39 17.82 -2.28 5.53
N ILE A 40 18.58 -2.97 4.68
CA ILE A 40 18.05 -3.76 3.56
C ILE A 40 17.09 -4.87 4.06
N PRO A 41 15.86 -4.97 3.51
CA PRO A 41 14.89 -6.02 3.86
C PRO A 41 15.41 -7.43 3.56
N ARG A 42 15.18 -8.37 4.49
CA ARG A 42 15.63 -9.77 4.38
C ARG A 42 14.44 -10.75 4.46
N PRO A 43 14.31 -11.71 3.53
CA PRO A 43 13.19 -12.68 3.53
C PRO A 43 12.98 -13.42 4.86
N ALA A 44 14.06 -13.91 5.47
CA ALA A 44 13.99 -14.63 6.76
C ALA A 44 13.48 -13.74 7.91
N LEU A 45 13.89 -12.46 7.93
CA LEU A 45 13.43 -11.50 8.93
C LEU A 45 11.95 -11.18 8.74
N GLU A 46 11.50 -11.01 7.49
CA GLU A 46 10.07 -10.81 7.21
C GLU A 46 9.21 -12.00 7.62
N GLN A 47 9.71 -13.22 7.42
CA GLN A 47 9.00 -14.43 7.86
C GLN A 47 8.87 -14.47 9.39
N LEU A 48 9.94 -14.17 10.13
CA LEU A 48 9.88 -14.07 11.59
C LEU A 48 8.91 -12.97 12.03
N ARG A 49 8.97 -11.79 11.41
CA ARG A 49 8.07 -10.67 11.71
C ARG A 49 6.61 -11.07 11.49
N ARG A 50 6.31 -11.72 10.37
CA ARG A 50 4.97 -12.23 10.05
C ARG A 50 4.50 -13.25 11.09
N ALA A 51 5.33 -14.23 11.43
CA ALA A 51 4.98 -15.26 12.42
C ALA A 51 4.60 -14.65 13.78
N GLU A 52 5.36 -13.65 14.25
CA GLU A 52 5.06 -12.94 15.49
C GLU A 52 3.73 -12.16 15.42
N ILE A 53 3.44 -11.48 14.29
CA ILE A 53 2.16 -10.77 14.07
C ILE A 53 0.97 -11.73 14.10
N LEU A 54 1.09 -12.85 13.39
CA LEU A 54 0.03 -13.86 13.33
C LEU A 54 -0.18 -14.53 14.68
N GLY A 55 0.90 -14.81 15.41
CA GLY A 55 0.81 -15.30 16.78
C GLY A 55 0.10 -14.32 17.72
N LEU A 56 0.38 -13.02 17.59
CA LEU A 56 -0.29 -11.99 18.39
C LEU A 56 -1.79 -11.90 18.06
N ARG A 57 -2.14 -11.94 16.77
CA ARG A 57 -3.54 -11.98 16.32
C ARG A 57 -4.29 -13.19 16.89
N ALA A 58 -3.70 -14.38 16.82
CA ALA A 58 -4.33 -15.59 17.34
C ALA A 58 -4.59 -15.50 18.86
N ARG A 59 -3.64 -14.94 19.63
CA ARG A 59 -3.83 -14.69 21.07
C ARG A 59 -4.91 -13.65 21.34
N PHE A 60 -4.97 -12.58 20.53
CA PHE A 60 -6.02 -11.58 20.61
C PHE A 60 -7.41 -12.18 20.40
N ASP A 61 -7.59 -12.96 19.33
CA ASP A 61 -8.87 -13.60 19.02
C ASP A 61 -9.29 -14.59 20.10
N THR A 62 -8.34 -15.37 20.62
CA THR A 62 -8.57 -16.31 21.72
C THR A 62 -9.05 -15.60 22.98
N ARG A 63 -8.33 -14.55 23.41
CA ARG A 63 -8.70 -13.79 24.62
C ARG A 63 -10.04 -13.10 24.49
N TYR A 64 -10.38 -12.59 23.29
CA TYR A 64 -11.69 -11.99 23.06
C TYR A 64 -12.82 -13.04 23.11
N ALA A 65 -12.60 -14.21 22.52
CA ALA A 65 -13.55 -15.32 22.60
C ALA A 65 -13.79 -15.79 24.05
N ASP A 66 -12.75 -15.82 24.89
CA ASP A 66 -12.87 -16.13 26.31
C ASP A 66 -13.78 -15.14 27.04
N VAL A 67 -13.60 -13.84 26.80
CA VAL A 67 -14.48 -12.81 27.36
C VAL A 67 -15.93 -13.02 26.89
N CYS A 68 -16.13 -13.32 25.61
CA CYS A 68 -17.47 -13.56 25.05
C CYS A 68 -18.15 -14.77 25.71
N LYS A 69 -17.40 -15.84 26.00
CA LYS A 69 -17.91 -17.02 26.71
C LYS A 69 -18.32 -16.68 28.13
N GLU A 70 -17.49 -15.95 28.87
CA GLU A 70 -17.76 -15.59 30.27
C GLU A 70 -19.01 -14.73 30.45
N VAL A 71 -19.32 -13.87 29.48
CA VAL A 71 -20.49 -12.97 29.54
C VAL A 71 -21.71 -13.52 28.79
N GLY A 72 -21.69 -14.80 28.39
CA GLY A 72 -22.82 -15.46 27.72
C GLY A 72 -23.10 -14.95 26.29
N LYS A 73 -22.09 -14.44 25.60
CA LYS A 73 -22.16 -13.89 24.23
C LYS A 73 -21.51 -14.78 23.17
N GLU A 74 -21.25 -16.04 23.48
CA GLU A 74 -20.55 -17.00 22.62
C GLU A 74 -21.24 -17.26 21.27
N GLU A 75 -22.56 -17.12 21.18
CA GLU A 75 -23.31 -17.26 19.92
C GLU A 75 -23.33 -15.97 19.09
N THR A 76 -23.31 -14.80 19.74
CA THR A 76 -23.48 -13.49 19.09
C THR A 76 -22.18 -12.75 18.78
N ALA A 77 -21.09 -13.07 19.48
CA ALA A 77 -19.81 -12.35 19.42
C ALA A 77 -18.59 -13.30 19.44
N ARG A 78 -18.73 -14.52 18.93
CA ARG A 78 -17.69 -15.58 19.00
C ARG A 78 -16.29 -15.18 18.52
N GLN A 79 -16.20 -14.18 17.66
CA GLN A 79 -14.94 -13.69 17.09
C GLN A 79 -14.84 -12.18 17.26
N ALA A 80 -13.61 -11.69 17.35
CA ALA A 80 -13.37 -10.27 17.35
C ALA A 80 -13.98 -9.61 16.10
N PRO A 81 -14.48 -8.37 16.19
CA PRO A 81 -15.02 -7.66 15.04
C PRO A 81 -14.01 -7.63 13.90
N ARG A 82 -14.47 -7.96 12.69
CA ARG A 82 -13.60 -8.04 11.51
C ARG A 82 -12.77 -6.76 11.33
N GLU A 83 -11.51 -6.92 10.96
CA GLU A 83 -10.52 -5.86 10.80
C GLU A 83 -10.16 -5.08 12.09
N SER A 84 -10.65 -5.45 13.28
CA SER A 84 -10.35 -4.71 14.52
C SER A 84 -8.86 -4.70 14.84
N PHE A 85 -8.19 -5.84 14.69
CA PHE A 85 -6.75 -5.97 14.88
C PHE A 85 -5.98 -5.18 13.81
N ASN A 86 -6.40 -5.26 12.54
CA ASN A 86 -5.77 -4.54 11.43
C ASN A 86 -5.84 -3.01 11.61
N LYS A 87 -6.99 -2.50 12.04
CA LYS A 87 -7.17 -1.08 12.34
C LYS A 87 -6.32 -0.65 13.53
N TRP A 88 -6.27 -1.47 14.58
CA TRP A 88 -5.38 -1.23 15.72
C TRP A 88 -3.92 -1.17 15.29
N LEU A 89 -3.47 -2.12 14.46
CA LEU A 89 -2.10 -2.13 13.94
C LEU A 89 -1.81 -0.87 13.10
N MET A 90 -2.68 -0.51 12.16
CA MET A 90 -2.53 0.70 11.34
C MET A 90 -2.51 2.01 12.14
N GLU A 91 -3.29 2.11 13.22
CA GLU A 91 -3.27 3.28 14.11
C GLU A 91 -1.88 3.49 14.73
N ARG A 92 -1.16 2.39 15.01
CA ARG A 92 0.20 2.39 15.59
C ARG A 92 1.31 2.60 14.56
N LEU A 93 1.15 2.08 13.35
CA LEU A 93 2.16 2.17 12.27
C LEU A 93 2.55 3.59 11.89
N ASN A 94 1.64 4.53 12.12
CA ASN A 94 1.87 5.93 11.81
C ASN A 94 2.65 6.68 12.92
N GLY A 95 3.25 5.98 13.87
CA GLY A 95 4.18 6.53 14.85
C GLY A 95 5.62 6.09 14.56
N ASN A 96 6.61 6.94 14.84
CA ASN A 96 8.02 6.59 14.69
C ASN A 96 8.38 5.46 15.67
N GLY A 97 8.54 4.24 15.15
CA GLY A 97 8.81 3.04 15.91
C GLY A 97 10.13 2.35 15.57
N MET A 98 10.58 1.45 16.45
CA MET A 98 11.78 0.63 16.25
C MET A 98 11.62 -0.43 15.15
N ASP A 99 10.39 -0.82 14.81
CA ASP A 99 10.09 -1.76 13.74
C ASP A 99 8.98 -1.21 12.81
N PRO A 100 9.13 -1.38 11.49
CA PRO A 100 8.22 -0.83 10.49
C PRO A 100 6.81 -1.44 10.46
N LEU A 101 6.56 -2.58 11.13
CA LEU A 101 5.23 -3.20 11.21
C LEU A 101 4.62 -3.16 12.62
N TRP A 102 5.43 -3.11 13.67
CA TRP A 102 4.92 -3.14 15.05
C TRP A 102 4.60 -1.75 15.62
N GLY A 103 5.24 -0.71 15.09
CA GLY A 103 5.38 0.56 15.82
C GLY A 103 6.26 0.38 17.08
N GLY A 104 6.72 1.48 17.68
CA GLY A 104 7.66 1.43 18.81
C GLY A 104 7.90 2.79 19.45
N ASP A 105 8.59 2.78 20.60
CA ASP A 105 8.63 3.81 21.66
C ASP A 105 8.18 5.23 21.29
N HIS A 106 6.98 5.59 21.76
CA HIS A 106 6.29 6.86 21.51
C HIS A 106 6.85 8.04 22.33
N SER A 107 7.92 7.84 23.10
CA SER A 107 8.55 8.86 23.93
C SER A 107 9.03 10.11 23.17
N LYS A 108 9.11 10.07 21.84
CA LYS A 108 9.62 11.17 20.99
C LYS A 108 8.57 11.98 20.21
N PHE A 109 7.28 11.67 20.29
CA PHE A 109 6.24 12.46 19.62
C PHE A 109 5.27 13.10 20.61
N GLN A 110 5.28 14.44 20.68
CA GLN A 110 4.31 15.27 21.41
C GLN A 110 2.97 15.40 20.66
N VAL A 111 2.48 14.31 20.07
CA VAL A 111 1.05 14.17 19.77
C VAL A 111 0.57 13.09 20.71
N SER A 112 -0.20 13.51 21.70
CA SER A 112 -0.61 12.81 22.92
C SER A 112 -1.44 11.53 22.74
N GLY A 113 -1.33 10.81 21.63
CA GLY A 113 -1.99 9.51 21.51
C GLY A 113 -1.76 8.79 20.20
N SER A 114 -0.90 7.77 20.19
CA SER A 114 -0.88 6.80 19.08
C SER A 114 -1.03 5.37 19.57
N ALA A 115 -0.32 4.93 20.63
CA ALA A 115 -0.61 3.65 21.27
C ALA A 115 -1.87 3.71 22.16
N GLU A 116 -1.95 4.66 23.09
CA GLU A 116 -3.10 4.78 24.01
C GLU A 116 -4.40 5.08 23.27
N GLU A 117 -4.34 5.93 22.23
CA GLU A 117 -5.49 6.20 21.37
C GLU A 117 -5.89 4.98 20.53
N ALA A 118 -4.93 4.22 19.99
CA ALA A 118 -5.22 2.97 19.29
C ALA A 118 -5.85 1.94 20.22
N ASP A 119 -5.35 1.83 21.46
CA ASP A 119 -5.87 0.92 22.48
C ASP A 119 -7.27 1.32 22.93
N ALA A 120 -7.51 2.63 23.12
CA ALA A 120 -8.82 3.17 23.42
C ALA A 120 -9.80 2.99 22.25
N ALA A 121 -9.36 3.17 21.00
CA ALA A 121 -10.17 2.95 19.81
C ALA A 121 -10.50 1.46 19.63
N LEU A 122 -9.54 0.56 19.85
CA LEU A 122 -9.78 -0.87 19.87
C LEU A 122 -10.77 -1.25 20.97
N CYS A 123 -10.56 -0.78 22.20
CA CYS A 123 -11.45 -1.02 23.32
C CYS A 123 -12.90 -0.59 23.01
N ARG A 124 -13.09 0.63 22.47
CA ARG A 124 -14.41 1.12 22.04
C ARG A 124 -15.05 0.22 20.98
N ARG A 125 -14.28 -0.23 19.97
CA ARG A 125 -14.77 -1.12 18.91
C ARG A 125 -15.25 -2.46 19.47
N LEU A 126 -14.47 -3.05 20.37
CA LEU A 126 -14.80 -4.33 21.01
C LEU A 126 -16.03 -4.21 21.92
N CYS A 127 -16.06 -3.18 22.76
CA CYS A 127 -17.18 -2.92 23.66
C CYS A 127 -18.49 -2.63 22.92
N ARG A 128 -18.44 -1.90 21.78
CA ARG A 128 -19.64 -1.58 20.98
C ARG A 128 -20.38 -2.83 20.50
N VAL A 129 -19.66 -3.91 20.20
CA VAL A 129 -20.24 -5.17 19.75
C VAL A 129 -20.62 -6.06 20.93
N LEU A 130 -19.80 -6.07 21.99
CA LEU A 130 -19.94 -7.01 23.10
C LEU A 130 -20.99 -6.59 24.13
N LEU A 131 -21.00 -5.33 24.53
CA LEU A 131 -21.76 -4.83 25.69
C LEU A 131 -23.29 -4.74 25.51
N PRO A 132 -23.86 -4.53 24.31
CA PRO A 132 -25.30 -4.40 24.17
C PRO A 132 -26.09 -5.58 24.77
N GLY A 133 -27.03 -5.28 25.68
CA GLY A 133 -27.90 -6.26 26.32
C GLY A 133 -27.32 -6.97 27.56
N LEU A 134 -26.15 -6.56 28.05
CA LEU A 134 -25.62 -7.01 29.34
C LEU A 134 -26.15 -6.14 30.49
N ASP A 135 -26.27 -6.71 31.69
CA ASP A 135 -26.50 -5.93 32.91
C ASP A 135 -25.26 -5.10 33.28
N ALA A 136 -25.43 -4.11 34.17
CA ALA A 136 -24.38 -3.14 34.48
C ALA A 136 -23.12 -3.76 35.09
N GLU A 137 -23.25 -4.80 35.91
CA GLU A 137 -22.11 -5.45 36.59
C GLU A 137 -21.31 -6.31 35.60
N THR A 138 -22.03 -7.10 34.79
CA THR A 138 -21.42 -7.90 33.72
C THR A 138 -20.76 -6.99 32.68
N ALA A 139 -21.39 -5.88 32.29
CA ALA A 139 -20.84 -4.93 31.33
C ALA A 139 -19.54 -4.28 31.84
N ALA A 140 -19.50 -3.85 33.11
CA ALA A 140 -18.30 -3.29 33.72
C ALA A 140 -17.15 -4.29 33.78
N THR A 141 -17.45 -5.55 34.10
CA THR A 141 -16.47 -6.65 34.12
C THR A 141 -15.92 -6.92 32.72
N ALA A 142 -16.80 -6.97 31.71
CA ALA A 142 -16.43 -7.17 30.30
C ALA A 142 -15.51 -6.04 29.81
N GLU A 143 -15.87 -4.78 30.08
CA GLU A 143 -15.08 -3.61 29.69
C GLU A 143 -13.68 -3.64 30.31
N SER A 144 -13.58 -3.95 31.61
CA SER A 144 -12.30 -4.07 32.31
C SER A 144 -11.40 -5.15 31.69
N ARG A 145 -11.98 -6.30 31.31
CA ARG A 145 -11.25 -7.38 30.62
C ARG A 145 -10.81 -6.98 29.21
N VAL A 146 -11.68 -6.33 28.44
CA VAL A 146 -11.35 -5.80 27.11
C VAL A 146 -10.17 -4.81 27.20
N ARG A 147 -10.19 -3.89 28.18
CA ARG A 147 -9.06 -2.97 28.42
C ARG A 147 -7.77 -3.72 28.72
N ARG A 148 -7.82 -4.77 29.56
CA ARG A 148 -6.66 -5.62 29.86
C ARG A 148 -6.11 -6.30 28.60
N ILE A 149 -6.98 -6.79 27.71
CA ILE A 149 -6.57 -7.38 26.43
C ILE A 149 -5.77 -6.35 25.62
N CYS A 150 -6.28 -5.12 25.46
CA CYS A 150 -5.59 -4.06 24.73
C CYS A 150 -4.19 -3.76 25.32
N CYS A 151 -4.08 -3.61 26.64
CA CYS A 151 -2.80 -3.34 27.31
C CYS A 151 -1.78 -4.48 27.14
N GLN A 152 -2.23 -5.73 27.26
CA GLN A 152 -1.38 -6.91 27.03
C GLN A 152 -0.91 -6.97 25.57
N LEU A 153 -1.80 -6.70 24.62
CA LEU A 153 -1.49 -6.68 23.20
C LEU A 153 -0.38 -5.68 22.87
N THR A 154 -0.48 -4.46 23.41
CA THR A 154 0.54 -3.40 23.26
C THR A 154 1.89 -3.82 23.84
N SER A 155 1.89 -4.41 25.03
CA SER A 155 3.12 -4.86 25.71
C SER A 155 3.82 -5.98 24.96
N GLU A 156 3.06 -6.95 24.46
CA GLU A 156 3.58 -8.06 23.65
C GLU A 156 4.11 -7.59 22.30
N ALA A 157 3.42 -6.66 21.62
CA ALA A 157 3.90 -6.07 20.37
C ALA A 157 5.23 -5.34 20.56
N ALA A 158 5.38 -4.56 21.64
CA ALA A 158 6.64 -3.88 21.95
C ALA A 158 7.78 -4.87 22.25
N ALA A 159 7.49 -5.96 22.97
CA ALA A 159 8.46 -7.02 23.25
C ALA A 159 8.89 -7.75 21.97
N ALA A 160 7.94 -8.08 21.08
CA ALA A 160 8.22 -8.70 19.78
C ALA A 160 9.09 -7.80 18.89
N ALA A 161 8.78 -6.50 18.81
CA ALA A 161 9.57 -5.52 18.08
C ALA A 161 11.03 -5.46 18.59
N LYS A 162 11.21 -5.43 19.92
CA LYS A 162 12.55 -5.44 20.54
C LYS A 162 13.32 -6.73 20.25
N SER A 163 12.63 -7.87 20.29
CA SER A 163 13.19 -9.19 19.97
C SER A 163 13.66 -9.25 18.51
N LEU A 164 12.82 -8.81 17.56
CA LEU A 164 13.16 -8.77 16.14
C LEU A 164 14.33 -7.82 15.85
N HIS A 165 14.37 -6.65 16.51
CA HIS A 165 15.50 -5.73 16.40
C HIS A 165 16.83 -6.36 16.87
N GLY A 166 16.79 -7.23 17.89
CA GLY A 166 17.97 -8.01 18.30
C GLY A 166 18.42 -9.02 17.24
N LYS A 167 17.47 -9.63 16.51
CA LYS A 167 17.73 -10.65 15.47
C LYS A 167 18.20 -10.06 14.14
N LEU A 168 17.97 -8.77 13.87
CA LEU A 168 18.45 -8.06 12.67
C LEU A 168 19.97 -8.17 12.45
N LYS A 169 20.74 -8.43 13.52
CA LYS A 169 22.20 -8.58 13.49
C LYS A 169 22.69 -9.97 13.06
N ALA A 170 21.82 -10.98 13.04
CA ALA A 170 22.20 -12.32 12.60
C ALA A 170 22.06 -12.44 11.07
N GLU A 171 23.08 -12.98 10.41
CA GLU A 171 22.99 -13.34 9.00
C GLU A 171 22.17 -14.63 8.85
N CYS A 172 21.19 -14.61 7.96
CA CYS A 172 20.46 -15.80 7.54
C CYS A 172 20.50 -15.82 6.01
N SER A 173 21.26 -16.77 5.46
CA SER A 173 21.21 -17.06 4.03
C SER A 173 19.92 -17.84 3.75
N SER A 174 19.05 -17.28 2.91
CA SER A 174 17.80 -17.93 2.52
C SER A 174 17.50 -17.58 1.07
N THR A 175 17.22 -18.58 0.25
CA THR A 175 16.98 -18.39 -1.19
C THR A 175 15.48 -18.43 -1.47
N VAL A 176 14.89 -17.33 -1.91
CA VAL A 176 13.47 -17.30 -2.32
C VAL A 176 13.26 -18.18 -3.56
N SER A 177 12.21 -19.00 -3.54
CA SER A 177 11.72 -19.75 -4.69
C SER A 177 10.41 -19.15 -5.19
N ALA A 178 10.24 -19.09 -6.52
CA ALA A 178 9.02 -18.67 -7.18
C ALA A 178 8.62 -19.71 -8.22
N THR A 179 7.40 -20.24 -8.11
CA THR A 179 6.86 -21.26 -9.03
C THR A 179 5.55 -20.79 -9.63
N PHE A 180 5.31 -21.08 -10.91
CA PHE A 180 4.04 -20.73 -11.56
C PHE A 180 3.03 -21.85 -11.34
N ASP A 181 1.92 -21.54 -10.68
CA ASP A 181 0.77 -22.43 -10.53
C ASP A 181 -0.16 -22.25 -11.73
N THR A 182 -0.12 -23.20 -12.66
CA THR A 182 -0.94 -23.19 -13.88
C THR A 182 -2.43 -23.32 -13.61
N ARG A 183 -2.83 -23.93 -12.49
CA ARG A 183 -4.25 -24.08 -12.11
C ARG A 183 -4.82 -22.76 -11.62
N ARG A 184 -4.04 -22.01 -10.84
CA ARG A 184 -4.43 -20.71 -10.27
C ARG A 184 -4.09 -19.51 -11.17
N GLY A 185 -3.26 -19.72 -12.18
CA GLY A 185 -2.80 -18.66 -13.07
C GLY A 185 -1.96 -17.60 -12.36
N CYS A 186 -1.22 -17.98 -11.31
CA CYS A 186 -0.44 -17.06 -10.48
C CYS A 186 0.92 -17.64 -10.10
N TYR A 187 1.83 -16.80 -9.64
CA TYR A 187 3.10 -17.22 -9.07
C TYR A 187 2.97 -17.44 -7.57
N LEU A 188 3.59 -18.49 -7.07
CA LEU A 188 3.70 -18.86 -5.66
C LEU A 188 5.13 -18.66 -5.19
N PHE A 189 5.31 -17.78 -4.21
CA PHE A 189 6.58 -17.43 -3.60
C PHE A 189 6.75 -18.13 -2.26
N THR A 190 7.88 -18.82 -2.05
CA THR A 190 8.18 -19.59 -0.84
C THR A 190 9.62 -19.37 -0.39
N LEU A 191 9.89 -19.52 0.91
CA LEU A 191 11.24 -19.56 1.47
C LEU A 191 11.57 -20.98 1.97
N PRO A 192 12.47 -21.73 1.29
CA PRO A 192 12.90 -23.07 1.69
C PRO A 192 13.61 -23.03 3.05
N GLY A 193 13.41 -24.07 3.87
CA GLY A 193 13.97 -24.15 5.23
C GLY A 193 13.10 -23.48 6.31
N SER A 194 11.93 -22.97 5.95
CA SER A 194 10.84 -22.77 6.90
C SER A 194 10.50 -24.10 7.59
N PRO A 195 10.25 -24.13 8.91
CA PRO A 195 9.92 -25.36 9.64
C PRO A 195 8.74 -26.16 9.04
N ASP A 196 7.97 -25.56 8.13
CA ASP A 196 6.78 -26.15 7.50
C ASP A 196 6.88 -26.35 5.97
N SER A 197 8.08 -26.45 5.38
CA SER A 197 8.22 -26.67 3.92
C SER A 197 8.09 -28.16 3.55
N PRO A 198 7.05 -28.61 2.82
CA PRO A 198 6.99 -29.98 2.34
C PRO A 198 7.97 -30.15 1.18
N ALA A 199 8.73 -31.24 1.21
CA ALA A 199 9.43 -31.73 0.04
C ALA A 199 8.42 -31.91 -1.09
N ILE A 200 8.63 -31.22 -2.22
CA ILE A 200 7.81 -31.40 -3.42
C ILE A 200 8.10 -32.80 -3.95
N ALA A 201 7.33 -33.78 -3.50
CA ALA A 201 7.30 -35.13 -4.05
C ALA A 201 6.15 -35.20 -5.06
N ASN A 202 6.50 -35.57 -6.29
CA ASN A 202 5.59 -35.94 -7.36
C ASN A 202 4.47 -36.87 -6.86
N ALA A 203 3.21 -36.51 -7.13
CA ALA A 203 2.14 -37.49 -7.28
C ALA A 203 1.07 -36.92 -8.22
N CYS A 204 1.18 -37.29 -9.50
CA CYS A 204 0.00 -37.46 -10.34
C CYS A 204 -0.85 -38.57 -9.74
N SER A 205 -2.11 -38.30 -9.44
CA SER A 205 -3.17 -39.30 -9.59
C SER A 205 -4.53 -38.60 -9.64
N ASP A 206 -5.30 -39.01 -10.63
CA ASP A 206 -6.64 -38.55 -10.97
C ASP A 206 -7.68 -38.91 -9.90
N SER A 207 -8.69 -38.05 -9.72
CA SER A 207 -10.08 -38.47 -9.54
C SER A 207 -11.02 -37.26 -9.50
N GLU A 208 -12.02 -37.30 -10.38
CA GLU A 208 -13.20 -36.45 -10.36
C GLU A 208 -14.11 -36.82 -9.17
N GLY A 209 -14.74 -35.82 -8.53
CA GLY A 209 -15.72 -36.07 -7.48
C GLY A 209 -16.27 -34.79 -6.84
N SER A 210 -17.58 -34.65 -6.93
CA SER A 210 -18.44 -33.55 -6.49
C SER A 210 -18.58 -33.36 -4.98
N GLY A 211 -18.82 -32.10 -4.55
CA GLY A 211 -19.76 -31.78 -3.46
C GLY A 211 -19.20 -31.62 -2.04
N GLU A 212 -19.53 -30.46 -1.45
CA GLU A 212 -19.67 -30.14 -0.02
C GLU A 212 -18.44 -30.07 0.91
N SER A 213 -18.24 -28.84 1.42
CA SER A 213 -17.93 -28.50 2.82
C SER A 213 -17.07 -29.47 3.62
N ALA A 214 -15.76 -29.18 3.70
CA ALA A 214 -14.92 -29.65 4.80
C ALA A 214 -14.00 -28.54 5.30
N ASN A 215 -14.07 -28.27 6.60
CA ASN A 215 -13.02 -27.60 7.37
C ASN A 215 -11.71 -28.39 7.17
N GLU A 216 -10.72 -27.80 6.50
CA GLU A 216 -9.36 -28.35 6.54
C GLU A 216 -8.58 -27.75 7.71
N PRO A 217 -7.95 -28.59 8.56
CA PRO A 217 -7.08 -28.14 9.62
C PRO A 217 -5.72 -27.67 9.07
N GLY A 218 -5.15 -26.67 9.73
CA GLY A 218 -3.95 -25.95 9.29
C GLY A 218 -2.72 -26.81 9.03
N GLY A 219 -1.99 -26.42 7.98
CA GLY A 219 -0.71 -27.02 7.61
C GLY A 219 -0.42 -26.92 6.12
N SER A 220 -0.58 -25.74 5.49
CA SER A 220 -0.14 -25.55 4.11
C SER A 220 1.12 -24.67 4.09
N SER A 221 2.21 -25.22 3.54
CA SER A 221 3.40 -24.49 3.08
C SER A 221 3.10 -23.03 2.74
N GLU A 222 3.71 -22.07 3.45
CA GLU A 222 3.40 -20.63 3.39
C GLU A 222 3.81 -20.00 2.06
N ALA A 223 3.06 -20.29 1.00
CA ALA A 223 3.26 -19.74 -0.33
C ALA A 223 2.46 -18.45 -0.51
N PHE A 224 3.13 -17.37 -0.92
CA PHE A 224 2.47 -16.11 -1.25
C PHE A 224 2.12 -16.07 -2.74
N ALA A 225 0.84 -15.80 -3.04
CA ALA A 225 0.35 -15.70 -4.39
C ALA A 225 0.46 -14.28 -4.95
N ILE A 226 0.89 -14.17 -6.20
CA ILE A 226 0.89 -12.91 -6.98
C ILE A 226 0.55 -13.19 -8.44
N SER A 227 -0.27 -12.33 -9.05
CA SER A 227 -0.64 -12.47 -10.45
C SER A 227 0.53 -12.12 -11.38
N PRO A 228 0.57 -12.64 -12.63
CA PRO A 228 1.55 -12.24 -13.63
C PRO A 228 1.59 -10.72 -13.84
N SER A 229 0.43 -10.06 -13.89
CA SER A 229 0.37 -8.61 -14.10
C SER A 229 0.90 -7.81 -12.90
N ALA A 230 0.62 -8.24 -11.67
CA ALA A 230 1.16 -7.61 -10.47
C ALA A 230 2.68 -7.84 -10.33
N LEU A 231 3.17 -9.05 -10.63
CA LEU A 231 4.61 -9.35 -10.65
C LEU A 231 5.34 -8.49 -11.69
N ALA A 232 4.77 -8.35 -12.89
CA ALA A 232 5.31 -7.48 -13.93
C ALA A 232 5.33 -5.99 -13.52
N ARG A 233 4.33 -5.55 -12.73
CA ARG A 233 4.29 -4.20 -12.14
C ARG A 233 5.48 -4.00 -11.20
N LEU A 234 5.68 -4.88 -10.23
CA LEU A 234 6.83 -4.82 -9.31
C LEU A 234 8.16 -4.80 -10.06
N ALA A 235 8.31 -5.65 -11.09
CA ALA A 235 9.52 -5.68 -11.91
C ALA A 235 9.76 -4.36 -12.67
N LYS A 236 8.68 -3.70 -13.13
CA LYS A 236 8.77 -2.40 -13.81
C LYS A 236 9.14 -1.29 -12.82
N LEU A 237 8.54 -1.27 -11.64
CA LEU A 237 8.82 -0.32 -10.57
C LEU A 237 10.28 -0.41 -10.13
N LEU A 238 10.78 -1.62 -9.84
CA LEU A 238 12.17 -1.85 -9.46
C LEU A 238 13.16 -1.38 -10.54
N ARG A 239 12.90 -1.72 -11.81
CA ARG A 239 13.74 -1.24 -12.92
C ARG A 239 13.75 0.28 -13.07
N LYS A 240 12.59 0.93 -12.88
CA LYS A 240 12.49 2.40 -12.91
C LYS A 240 13.28 3.02 -11.77
N ALA A 241 13.16 2.47 -10.56
CA ALA A 241 13.93 2.89 -9.38
C ALA A 241 15.44 2.72 -9.62
N ALA A 242 15.90 1.54 -10.03
CA ALA A 242 17.31 1.27 -10.29
C ALA A 242 17.91 2.18 -11.38
N LYS A 243 17.19 2.37 -12.50
CA LYS A 243 17.63 3.27 -13.58
C LYS A 243 17.76 4.72 -13.08
N ARG A 244 16.80 5.18 -12.28
CA ARG A 244 16.81 6.55 -11.73
C ARG A 244 17.94 6.73 -10.72
N ALA A 245 18.11 5.80 -9.78
CA ALA A 245 19.18 5.84 -8.80
C ALA A 245 20.56 5.90 -9.47
N LYS A 246 20.77 5.09 -10.53
CA LYS A 246 22.01 5.10 -11.30
C LYS A 246 22.23 6.42 -12.02
N ALA A 247 21.23 6.92 -12.76
CA ALA A 247 21.35 8.19 -13.48
C ALA A 247 21.75 9.34 -12.55
N MET A 248 21.25 9.33 -11.31
CA MET A 248 21.55 10.37 -10.33
C MET A 248 22.90 10.22 -9.66
N ALA A 249 23.38 8.98 -9.47
CA ALA A 249 24.75 8.74 -9.04
C ALA A 249 25.78 9.19 -10.10
N ASP A 250 25.40 9.13 -11.38
CA ASP A 250 26.23 9.59 -12.50
C ASP A 250 26.21 11.13 -12.67
N ASP A 251 25.13 11.80 -12.25
CA ASP A 251 24.89 13.25 -12.45
C ASP A 251 25.38 14.13 -11.28
N ALA A 252 25.32 13.65 -10.03
CA ALA A 252 25.44 14.54 -8.87
C ALA A 252 26.79 14.50 -8.12
N ASP A 253 27.31 15.72 -7.98
CA ASP A 253 27.88 16.35 -6.79
C ASP A 253 26.97 16.14 -5.55
N VAL A 254 26.74 14.88 -5.16
CA VAL A 254 25.89 14.51 -4.02
C VAL A 254 26.50 15.07 -2.75
N GLU A 255 25.86 16.11 -2.19
CA GLU A 255 26.24 16.74 -0.94
C GLU A 255 26.43 15.71 0.19
N GLY A 256 27.66 15.62 0.71
CA GLY A 256 28.01 14.86 1.90
C GLY A 256 28.61 13.46 1.65
N ARG A 257 29.76 13.20 2.29
CA ARG A 257 30.48 11.90 2.23
C ARG A 257 29.64 10.70 2.72
N HIS A 258 28.73 10.90 3.67
CA HIS A 258 27.91 9.83 4.27
C HIS A 258 26.72 9.42 3.37
N GLY A 259 26.00 10.37 2.76
CA GLY A 259 24.88 10.04 1.86
C GLY A 259 25.31 9.30 0.58
N ARG A 260 26.57 9.49 0.16
CA ARG A 260 27.14 8.85 -1.03
C ARG A 260 27.43 7.36 -0.84
N SER A 261 27.87 6.93 0.35
CA SER A 261 28.12 5.51 0.64
C SER A 261 26.82 4.71 0.73
N ASP A 262 25.79 5.31 1.32
CA ASP A 262 24.52 4.62 1.55
C ASP A 262 23.73 4.50 0.24
N LEU A 263 23.76 5.54 -0.61
CA LEU A 263 23.21 5.47 -1.96
C LEU A 263 23.94 4.42 -2.83
N ALA A 264 25.27 4.35 -2.76
CA ALA A 264 26.04 3.35 -3.49
C ALA A 264 25.69 1.91 -3.04
N SER A 265 25.44 1.72 -1.74
CA SER A 265 24.99 0.44 -1.17
C SER A 265 23.61 0.07 -1.70
N SER A 266 22.65 1.00 -1.70
CA SER A 266 21.32 0.80 -2.31
C SER A 266 21.40 0.49 -3.81
N ILE A 267 22.27 1.17 -4.56
CA ILE A 267 22.46 0.91 -6.00
C ILE A 267 23.05 -0.48 -6.23
N THR A 268 24.05 -0.87 -5.43
CA THR A 268 24.68 -2.20 -5.52
C THR A 268 23.64 -3.29 -5.26
N PHE A 269 22.87 -3.14 -4.18
CA PHE A 269 21.76 -4.05 -3.87
C PHE A 269 20.74 -4.15 -5.01
N LEU A 270 20.33 -3.02 -5.60
CA LEU A 270 19.39 -2.99 -6.73
C LEU A 270 19.91 -3.69 -8.01
N GLN A 271 21.22 -3.93 -8.11
CA GLN A 271 21.86 -4.60 -9.24
C GLN A 271 22.04 -6.11 -9.04
N GLU A 272 21.89 -6.62 -7.82
CA GLU A 272 22.00 -8.05 -7.54
C GLU A 272 20.85 -8.86 -8.17
N GLU A 273 21.17 -10.04 -8.71
CA GLU A 273 20.18 -10.90 -9.40
C GLU A 273 19.05 -11.35 -8.48
N SER A 274 19.35 -11.55 -7.19
CA SER A 274 18.38 -12.05 -6.20
C SER A 274 17.41 -10.97 -5.68
N THR A 275 17.75 -9.69 -5.85
CA THR A 275 17.04 -8.56 -5.22
C THR A 275 15.58 -8.49 -5.61
N PHE A 276 15.25 -8.71 -6.88
CA PHE A 276 13.86 -8.69 -7.31
C PHE A 276 13.00 -9.74 -6.58
N TRP A 277 13.53 -10.97 -6.45
CA TRP A 277 12.82 -12.07 -5.80
C TRP A 277 12.72 -11.86 -4.29
N ASN A 278 13.81 -11.43 -3.66
CA ASN A 278 13.84 -11.13 -2.24
C ASN A 278 12.89 -10.00 -1.86
N LEU A 279 12.93 -8.87 -2.58
CA LEU A 279 12.02 -7.75 -2.33
C LEU A 279 10.57 -8.13 -2.59
N THR A 280 10.27 -8.90 -3.64
CA THR A 280 8.91 -9.36 -3.92
C THR A 280 8.39 -10.25 -2.79
N TYR A 281 9.19 -11.21 -2.32
CA TYR A 281 8.82 -12.04 -1.17
C TYR A 281 8.60 -11.19 0.09
N CYS A 282 9.52 -10.28 0.39
CA CYS A 282 9.41 -9.38 1.53
C CYS A 282 8.13 -8.54 1.48
N THR A 283 7.80 -7.96 0.31
CA THR A 283 6.57 -7.19 0.10
C THR A 283 5.34 -8.06 0.33
N LEU A 284 5.26 -9.23 -0.31
CA LEU A 284 4.12 -10.13 -0.12
C LEU A 284 3.96 -10.55 1.34
N CYS A 285 5.05 -10.93 2.00
CA CYS A 285 5.08 -11.34 3.40
C CYS A 285 4.66 -10.19 4.35
N ARG A 286 5.16 -8.98 4.13
CA ARG A 286 4.86 -7.79 4.94
C ARG A 286 3.40 -7.38 4.83
N TYR A 287 2.88 -7.31 3.61
CA TYR A 287 1.49 -6.95 3.37
C TYR A 287 0.53 -8.06 3.83
N ASP A 288 0.89 -9.34 3.70
CA ASP A 288 0.13 -10.45 4.27
C ASP A 288 0.07 -10.38 5.80
N ALA A 289 1.18 -10.04 6.47
CA ALA A 289 1.20 -9.83 7.93
C ALA A 289 0.25 -8.70 8.37
N LEU A 290 0.20 -7.58 7.61
CA LEU A 290 -0.72 -6.48 7.86
C LEU A 290 -2.19 -6.89 7.66
N PHE A 291 -2.47 -7.66 6.62
CA PHE A 291 -3.84 -8.02 6.23
C PHE A 291 -4.42 -9.18 7.06
N GLY A 292 -3.58 -10.13 7.46
CA GLY A 292 -3.98 -11.36 8.11
C GLY A 292 -4.21 -12.51 7.12
N PRO A 293 -4.26 -13.77 7.63
CA PRO A 293 -4.22 -14.97 6.81
C PRO A 293 -5.58 -15.34 6.19
N GLY A 294 -6.67 -14.71 6.63
CA GLY A 294 -8.00 -15.02 6.11
C GLY A 294 -8.14 -14.67 4.62
N HIS A 295 -8.79 -15.54 3.84
CA HIS A 295 -8.97 -15.36 2.39
C HIS A 295 -9.60 -14.02 1.97
N LYS A 296 -10.34 -13.36 2.88
CA LYS A 296 -10.97 -12.05 2.65
C LYS A 296 -10.46 -10.98 3.63
N GLU A 297 -9.51 -11.31 4.49
CA GLU A 297 -8.96 -10.37 5.47
C GLU A 297 -8.08 -9.33 4.77
N GLY A 298 -8.07 -8.10 5.25
CA GLY A 298 -7.31 -7.00 4.64
C GLY A 298 -7.95 -6.38 3.38
N GLY A 299 -8.75 -7.13 2.62
CA GLY A 299 -9.39 -6.64 1.39
C GLY A 299 -10.40 -5.51 1.59
N GLY A 300 -10.82 -5.25 2.82
CA GLY A 300 -11.68 -4.12 3.20
C GLY A 300 -10.96 -2.95 3.88
N LEU A 301 -9.63 -3.01 4.03
CA LEU A 301 -8.86 -1.96 4.72
C LEU A 301 -8.59 -0.76 3.82
N HIS A 302 -8.25 -1.03 2.57
CA HIS A 302 -7.94 -0.03 1.55
C HIS A 302 -8.19 -0.62 0.17
N ALA A 303 -8.64 0.22 -0.76
CA ALA A 303 -8.96 -0.17 -2.12
C ALA A 303 -8.56 0.95 -3.07
N ALA A 304 -8.03 0.60 -4.24
CA ALA A 304 -7.51 1.60 -5.17
C ALA A 304 -8.62 2.19 -6.04
N VAL A 305 -8.50 3.49 -6.33
CA VAL A 305 -9.36 4.18 -7.29
C VAL A 305 -9.06 3.62 -8.70
N PRO A 306 -10.04 3.53 -9.62
CA PRO A 306 -9.81 3.06 -10.98
C PRO A 306 -8.81 3.91 -11.77
N ASP A 307 -8.04 3.28 -12.67
CA ASP A 307 -7.01 3.93 -13.50
C ASP A 307 -7.60 5.10 -14.34
N GLU A 308 -8.87 5.01 -14.73
CA GLU A 308 -9.57 6.03 -15.51
C GLU A 308 -9.69 7.37 -14.77
N VAL A 309 -9.82 7.34 -13.44
CA VAL A 309 -9.88 8.55 -12.62
C VAL A 309 -8.53 9.26 -12.63
N PHE A 310 -7.43 8.51 -12.50
CA PHE A 310 -6.08 9.08 -12.61
C PHE A 310 -5.84 9.70 -13.99
N VAL A 311 -6.25 9.03 -15.07
CA VAL A 311 -6.14 9.56 -16.44
C VAL A 311 -6.92 10.87 -16.60
N ALA A 312 -8.08 11.00 -15.97
CA ALA A 312 -8.89 12.23 -16.02
C ALA A 312 -8.28 13.36 -15.17
N LEU A 313 -7.58 13.05 -14.08
CA LEU A 313 -6.82 14.00 -13.27
C LEU A 313 -5.51 14.46 -13.94
N GLU A 314 -4.90 13.65 -14.80
CA GLU A 314 -3.59 13.92 -15.42
C GLU A 314 -3.55 15.14 -16.37
N ARG A 315 -4.70 15.62 -16.85
CA ARG A 315 -4.75 16.55 -17.99
C ARG A 315 -4.21 17.96 -17.73
N GLU A 316 -3.92 18.35 -16.48
CA GLU A 316 -3.77 19.76 -16.11
C GLU A 316 -2.55 20.12 -15.22
N SER A 317 -1.58 19.23 -14.92
CA SER A 317 -0.54 19.61 -13.94
C SER A 317 0.78 18.81 -13.92
N LEU A 318 1.84 19.47 -13.45
CA LEU A 318 3.10 18.85 -12.97
C LEU A 318 2.95 18.35 -11.53
N GLY A 319 3.79 17.41 -11.07
CA GLY A 319 3.81 16.91 -9.69
C GLY A 319 2.61 16.01 -9.36
N LYS A 320 2.70 14.72 -9.67
CA LYS A 320 1.57 13.77 -9.58
C LYS A 320 1.83 12.70 -8.53
N LEU A 321 0.98 12.61 -7.51
CA LEU A 321 1.16 11.69 -6.38
C LEU A 321 -0.13 10.98 -5.98
N GLU A 322 -0.06 9.66 -5.90
CA GLU A 322 -1.04 8.81 -5.20
C GLU A 322 -0.63 8.73 -3.73
N CYS A 323 -1.37 9.39 -2.84
CA CYS A 323 -0.94 9.63 -1.46
C CYS A 323 -1.10 8.43 -0.53
N PHE A 324 -1.89 7.43 -0.90
CA PHE A 324 -2.07 6.22 -0.11
C PHE A 324 -2.15 5.01 -1.04
N ALA A 325 -1.06 4.26 -1.14
CA ALA A 325 -0.95 3.11 -2.03
C ALA A 325 -0.04 2.01 -1.49
N SER A 326 0.22 1.02 -2.32
CA SER A 326 1.24 -0.01 -2.15
C SER A 326 1.90 -0.30 -3.50
N PRO A 327 3.14 -0.81 -3.56
CA PRO A 327 3.74 -1.19 -4.84
C PRO A 327 2.95 -2.30 -5.58
N LEU A 328 2.07 -3.02 -4.87
CA LEU A 328 1.20 -4.05 -5.43
C LEU A 328 0.08 -3.48 -6.31
N LEU A 329 -0.45 -2.30 -5.96
CA LEU A 329 -1.63 -1.72 -6.61
C LEU A 329 -1.47 -0.26 -7.06
N CYS A 330 -0.33 0.39 -6.79
CA CYS A 330 -0.13 1.80 -7.12
C CYS A 330 -0.27 2.08 -8.61
N GLN A 331 -0.65 3.30 -8.93
CA GLN A 331 -0.73 3.79 -10.30
C GLN A 331 0.67 3.79 -10.98
N LYS A 332 0.72 3.47 -12.28
CA LYS A 332 1.98 3.14 -13.00
C LYS A 332 2.82 4.36 -13.42
N THR A 333 2.19 5.52 -13.62
CA THR A 333 2.79 6.76 -14.14
C THR A 333 2.99 7.83 -13.06
N TRP A 334 2.30 7.74 -11.93
CA TRP A 334 2.39 8.69 -10.82
C TRP A 334 3.49 8.27 -9.83
N HIS A 335 3.94 9.22 -9.01
CA HIS A 335 4.59 8.86 -7.77
C HIS A 335 3.56 8.27 -6.81
N PHE A 336 4.00 7.50 -5.82
CA PHE A 336 3.10 6.97 -4.80
C PHE A 336 3.75 7.03 -3.41
N CYS A 337 2.91 7.19 -2.39
CA CYS A 337 3.26 6.99 -0.99
C CYS A 337 2.75 5.64 -0.51
N SER A 338 3.47 5.01 0.42
CA SER A 338 3.05 3.76 1.05
C SER A 338 3.53 3.68 2.50
N ILE A 339 2.92 2.81 3.29
CA ILE A 339 3.15 2.77 4.74
C ILE A 339 4.53 2.19 5.13
N PHE A 340 5.11 1.30 4.31
CA PHE A 340 6.38 0.63 4.62
C PHE A 340 7.55 1.26 3.86
N LYS A 341 8.04 2.41 4.34
CA LYS A 341 9.14 3.13 3.67
C LYS A 341 10.43 2.32 3.55
N ASP A 342 10.73 1.48 4.53
CA ASP A 342 11.93 0.64 4.59
C ASP A 342 12.03 -0.34 3.41
N LEU A 343 10.88 -0.78 2.91
CA LEU A 343 10.77 -1.82 1.91
C LEU A 343 10.30 -1.27 0.55
N ASP A 344 9.27 -0.42 0.57
CA ASP A 344 8.61 -0.01 -0.66
C ASP A 344 9.39 1.08 -1.42
N VAL A 345 10.38 1.72 -0.79
CA VAL A 345 11.25 2.73 -1.43
C VAL A 345 12.03 2.15 -2.61
N PHE A 346 12.41 0.86 -2.55
CA PHE A 346 13.07 0.16 -3.65
C PHE A 346 12.16 0.00 -4.88
N PHE A 347 10.84 0.10 -4.70
CA PHE A 347 9.85 0.14 -5.78
C PHE A 347 9.42 1.57 -6.16
N GLY A 348 10.03 2.60 -5.57
CA GLY A 348 9.72 3.99 -5.89
C GLY A 348 8.79 4.71 -4.90
N SER A 349 8.46 4.08 -3.76
CA SER A 349 7.61 4.71 -2.75
C SER A 349 8.28 5.96 -2.17
N LEU A 350 7.48 7.01 -1.98
CA LEU A 350 7.82 8.18 -1.18
C LEU A 350 7.54 7.94 0.31
N GLY A 351 7.36 6.71 0.78
CA GLY A 351 7.02 6.37 2.18
C GLY A 351 5.68 6.97 2.66
N PRO A 352 5.43 7.04 3.98
CA PRO A 352 4.12 7.46 4.50
C PRO A 352 3.82 8.92 4.18
N PHE A 353 2.65 9.17 3.57
CA PHE A 353 2.25 10.51 3.15
C PHE A 353 2.14 11.51 4.30
N LEU A 354 1.80 11.05 5.50
CA LEU A 354 1.60 11.90 6.67
C LEU A 354 2.91 12.35 7.35
N GLU A 355 4.08 11.91 6.88
CA GLU A 355 5.37 12.43 7.38
C GLU A 355 5.54 13.92 7.03
N GLU A 356 6.21 14.66 7.92
CA GLU A 356 6.33 16.12 7.86
C GLU A 356 7.26 16.61 6.74
N ASP A 357 8.26 15.80 6.36
CA ASP A 357 9.24 16.13 5.31
C ASP A 357 8.64 16.12 3.90
N LEU A 358 7.45 15.54 3.72
CA LEU A 358 6.68 15.58 2.49
C LEU A 358 5.68 16.76 2.51
N ASP A 359 6.19 17.99 2.34
CA ASP A 359 5.36 19.19 2.23
C ASP A 359 4.88 19.43 0.78
N ILE A 360 3.69 18.92 0.48
CA ILE A 360 3.05 19.09 -0.84
C ILE A 360 2.69 20.55 -1.15
N GLY A 361 2.59 21.43 -0.14
CA GLY A 361 2.31 22.84 -0.33
C GLY A 361 3.46 23.59 -1.00
N THR A 362 4.70 23.26 -0.63
CA THR A 362 5.89 23.83 -1.28
C THR A 362 6.15 23.27 -2.67
N MET A 363 5.69 22.04 -2.92
CA MET A 363 5.90 21.34 -4.20
C MET A 363 4.86 21.81 -5.24
N GLY A 364 3.59 21.86 -4.84
CA GLY A 364 2.46 22.00 -5.76
C GLY A 364 2.25 20.74 -6.61
N GLY A 365 1.13 20.70 -7.32
CA GLY A 365 0.76 19.63 -8.25
C GLY A 365 -0.62 19.04 -7.98
N VAL A 366 -0.88 17.83 -8.48
CA VAL A 366 -2.12 17.09 -8.31
C VAL A 366 -1.90 15.84 -7.46
N TYR A 367 -2.73 15.71 -6.44
CA TYR A 367 -2.64 14.67 -5.43
C TYR A 367 -3.96 13.93 -5.35
N GLU A 368 -3.91 12.62 -5.57
CA GLU A 368 -5.01 11.71 -5.27
C GLU A 368 -4.86 11.27 -3.80
N VAL A 369 -5.91 11.46 -3.01
CA VAL A 369 -5.90 11.23 -1.57
C VAL A 369 -7.05 10.31 -1.19
N ASN A 370 -6.78 9.01 -1.17
CA ASN A 370 -7.71 7.98 -0.73
C ASN A 370 -7.18 7.22 0.51
N PRO A 371 -7.34 7.80 1.71
CA PRO A 371 -6.82 7.21 2.94
C PRO A 371 -7.60 5.94 3.35
N PRO A 372 -6.95 4.97 4.04
CA PRO A 372 -7.70 3.94 4.75
C PRO A 372 -8.56 4.59 5.84
N PHE A 373 -9.77 4.04 6.09
CA PHE A 373 -10.69 4.64 7.05
C PHE A 373 -10.34 4.30 8.49
N VAL A 374 -9.36 5.04 9.01
CA VAL A 374 -8.82 4.92 10.35
C VAL A 374 -8.91 6.28 11.03
N ARG A 375 -9.59 6.34 12.17
CA ARG A 375 -9.96 7.60 12.85
C ARG A 375 -8.74 8.51 13.11
N GLY A 376 -7.69 8.00 13.75
CA GLY A 376 -6.47 8.77 14.02
C GLY A 376 -5.67 9.18 12.77
N LEU A 377 -5.93 8.57 11.61
CA LEU A 377 -5.33 8.95 10.34
C LEU A 377 -6.09 10.12 9.69
N VAL A 378 -7.43 10.13 9.78
CA VAL A 378 -8.28 11.20 9.21
C VAL A 378 -7.98 12.56 9.85
N LEU A 379 -7.83 12.63 11.18
CA LEU A 379 -7.49 13.88 11.87
C LEU A 379 -6.17 14.48 11.39
N ARG A 380 -5.13 13.64 11.29
CA ARG A 380 -3.80 14.08 10.83
C ARG A 380 -3.81 14.46 9.36
N LEU A 381 -4.58 13.74 8.55
CA LEU A 381 -4.78 14.09 7.15
C LEU A 381 -5.41 15.47 7.01
N ALA A 382 -6.50 15.75 7.72
CA ALA A 382 -7.17 17.05 7.68
C ALA A 382 -6.23 18.18 8.09
N LYS A 383 -5.46 18.00 9.18
CA LYS A 383 -4.44 18.97 9.62
C LYS A 383 -3.35 19.18 8.57
N LYS A 384 -2.80 18.10 8.00
CA LYS A 384 -1.75 18.17 6.96
C LYS A 384 -2.24 18.89 5.72
N LEU A 385 -3.43 18.57 5.21
CA LEU A 385 -3.97 19.19 4.00
C LEU A 385 -4.23 20.68 4.20
N ARG A 386 -4.78 21.09 5.36
CA ARG A 386 -4.97 22.52 5.68
C ARG A 386 -3.63 23.27 5.68
N ALA A 387 -2.63 22.74 6.38
CA ALA A 387 -1.30 23.34 6.42
C ALA A 387 -0.67 23.41 5.00
N ALA A 388 -0.84 22.35 4.21
CA ALA A 388 -0.32 22.31 2.84
C ALA A 388 -0.98 23.34 1.92
N PHE A 389 -2.29 23.58 2.04
CA PHE A 389 -2.96 24.62 1.25
C PHE A 389 -2.50 26.02 1.64
N GLU A 390 -2.35 26.32 2.93
CA GLU A 390 -1.80 27.61 3.36
C GLU A 390 -0.33 27.78 2.92
N SER A 391 0.48 26.72 3.03
CA SER A 391 1.85 26.68 2.50
C SER A 391 1.88 26.92 0.98
N ALA A 392 0.96 26.31 0.23
CA ALA A 392 0.85 26.51 -1.22
C ALA A 392 0.52 27.96 -1.58
N VAL A 393 -0.40 28.61 -0.85
CA VAL A 393 -0.70 30.04 -1.04
C VAL A 393 0.53 30.89 -0.75
N GLN A 394 1.23 30.65 0.37
CA GLN A 394 2.42 31.38 0.75
C GLN A 394 3.54 31.27 -0.31
N HIS A 395 3.75 30.07 -0.84
CA HIS A 395 4.79 29.79 -1.83
C HIS A 395 4.34 30.03 -3.28
N LYS A 396 3.11 30.53 -3.49
CA LYS A 396 2.50 30.75 -4.81
C LYS A 396 2.52 29.48 -5.68
N LYS A 397 2.23 28.34 -5.04
CA LYS A 397 2.15 27.04 -5.68
C LYS A 397 0.71 26.68 -5.97
N VAL A 398 0.52 26.02 -7.11
CA VAL A 398 -0.74 25.41 -7.50
C VAL A 398 -0.82 24.05 -6.85
N LEU A 399 -1.81 23.84 -5.99
CA LEU A 399 -2.05 22.57 -5.32
C LEU A 399 -3.49 22.15 -5.58
N HIS A 400 -3.67 20.96 -6.15
CA HIS A 400 -4.96 20.33 -6.35
C HIS A 400 -5.00 19.01 -5.59
N VAL A 401 -6.06 18.80 -4.82
CA VAL A 401 -6.27 17.59 -4.03
C VAL A 401 -7.62 16.98 -4.41
N PHE A 402 -7.57 15.78 -4.97
CA PHE A 402 -8.74 14.93 -5.17
C PHE A 402 -8.88 14.00 -3.97
N LEU A 403 -9.77 14.35 -3.05
CA LEU A 403 -9.95 13.68 -1.76
C LEU A 403 -11.11 12.68 -1.84
N VAL A 404 -10.80 11.41 -1.61
CA VAL A 404 -11.78 10.32 -1.54
C VAL A 404 -12.12 10.06 -0.07
N LEU A 405 -13.40 10.19 0.27
CA LEU A 405 -13.90 10.02 1.62
C LEU A 405 -14.88 8.83 1.64
N PRO A 406 -14.52 7.70 2.28
CA PRO A 406 -15.50 6.66 2.54
C PRO A 406 -16.61 7.27 3.41
N GLY A 407 -17.86 6.91 3.11
CA GLY A 407 -19.04 7.58 3.64
C GLY A 407 -18.95 7.74 5.16
N LEU A 408 -18.86 9.00 5.60
CA LEU A 408 -18.73 9.34 7.01
C LEU A 408 -19.96 8.79 7.76
N PRO A 409 -19.78 8.09 8.89
CA PRO A 409 -20.90 7.83 9.78
C PRO A 409 -21.47 9.18 10.26
N GLU A 410 -22.75 9.23 10.60
CA GLU A 410 -23.45 10.49 10.95
C GLU A 410 -23.14 10.99 12.38
N ASN A 411 -22.01 10.58 12.97
CA ASN A 411 -21.78 10.71 14.41
C ASN A 411 -20.72 11.77 14.73
N ARG A 412 -21.16 12.97 15.10
CA ARG A 412 -20.31 14.14 15.48
C ARG A 412 -19.08 13.76 16.31
N THR A 413 -17.96 13.56 15.62
CA THR A 413 -16.66 13.28 16.23
C THR A 413 -15.65 14.37 15.87
N GLU A 414 -14.58 14.53 16.64
CA GLU A 414 -13.54 15.54 16.37
C GLU A 414 -12.91 15.40 14.98
N GLU A 415 -12.82 14.18 14.47
CA GLU A 415 -12.27 13.88 13.14
C GLU A 415 -13.20 14.33 12.01
N GLU A 416 -14.50 14.15 12.22
CA GLU A 416 -15.51 14.71 11.32
C GLU A 416 -15.44 16.22 11.33
N HIS A 417 -15.32 16.85 12.50
CA HIS A 417 -15.19 18.30 12.59
C HIS A 417 -13.94 18.82 11.84
N ALA A 418 -12.79 18.19 12.01
CA ALA A 418 -11.57 18.59 11.32
C ALA A 418 -11.69 18.45 9.78
N LEU A 419 -12.38 17.41 9.33
CA LEU A 419 -12.65 17.20 7.91
C LEU A 419 -13.71 18.17 7.38
N GLU A 420 -14.76 18.45 8.15
CA GLU A 420 -15.76 19.48 7.83
C GLU A 420 -15.11 20.86 7.71
N GLU A 421 -14.23 21.24 8.63
CA GLU A 421 -13.47 22.49 8.54
C GLU A 421 -12.64 22.57 7.25
N LEU A 422 -11.97 21.47 6.85
CA LEU A 422 -11.25 21.41 5.58
C LEU A 422 -12.21 21.57 4.38
N LEU A 423 -13.35 20.89 4.40
CA LEU A 423 -14.36 20.93 3.32
C LEU A 423 -15.15 22.25 3.28
N GLN A 424 -15.20 23.00 4.37
CA GLN A 424 -15.80 24.34 4.43
C GLN A 424 -14.79 25.45 4.17
N SER A 425 -13.51 25.12 4.03
CA SER A 425 -12.45 26.09 3.78
C SER A 425 -12.57 26.78 2.41
N ARG A 426 -11.84 27.89 2.25
CA ARG A 426 -11.70 28.65 0.99
C ARG A 426 -11.09 27.85 -0.16
N PHE A 427 -10.55 26.66 0.12
CA PHE A 427 -9.89 25.81 -0.85
C PHE A 427 -10.85 24.81 -1.51
N LYS A 428 -12.07 24.61 -0.98
CA LYS A 428 -13.04 23.72 -1.61
C LYS A 428 -13.46 24.27 -2.97
N VAL A 429 -13.37 23.42 -3.99
CA VAL A 429 -13.96 23.64 -5.32
C VAL A 429 -15.35 23.02 -5.38
N ALA A 430 -15.42 21.71 -5.17
CA ALA A 430 -16.64 20.93 -5.33
C ALA A 430 -16.63 19.71 -4.39
N ILE A 431 -17.82 19.21 -4.08
CA ILE A 431 -18.01 17.97 -3.33
C ILE A 431 -19.15 17.20 -3.98
N SER A 432 -18.97 15.91 -4.19
CA SER A 432 -20.02 15.05 -4.76
C SER A 432 -21.04 14.68 -3.68
N GLU A 433 -22.23 14.32 -4.11
CA GLU A 433 -23.12 13.54 -3.25
C GLU A 433 -22.49 12.19 -2.89
N ARG A 434 -22.95 11.59 -1.80
CA ARG A 434 -22.54 10.25 -1.37
C ARG A 434 -23.11 9.23 -2.35
N ARG A 435 -22.24 8.54 -3.08
CA ARG A 435 -22.61 7.58 -4.13
C ARG A 435 -21.89 6.26 -3.91
N ARG A 436 -22.49 5.15 -4.35
CA ARG A 436 -21.81 3.84 -4.31
C ARG A 436 -20.95 3.69 -5.55
N ARG A 437 -19.63 3.65 -5.38
CA ARG A 437 -18.65 3.69 -6.49
C ARG A 437 -17.78 2.44 -6.51
N ALA A 438 -17.40 2.00 -7.70
CA ALA A 438 -16.53 0.83 -7.88
C ALA A 438 -15.07 1.15 -7.56
N PHE A 439 -14.39 0.24 -6.87
CA PHE A 439 -12.96 0.32 -6.55
C PHE A 439 -12.26 -0.96 -7.00
N THR A 440 -10.96 -0.86 -7.23
CA THR A 440 -10.10 -2.03 -7.37
C THR A 440 -9.86 -2.63 -5.99
N ASN A 441 -10.25 -3.90 -5.81
CA ASN A 441 -10.11 -4.58 -4.53
C ASN A 441 -8.64 -4.62 -4.06
N GLY A 442 -8.39 -4.41 -2.77
CA GLY A 442 -7.05 -4.41 -2.18
C GLY A 442 -6.27 -5.73 -2.36
N LEU A 443 -6.95 -6.84 -2.66
CA LEU A 443 -6.34 -8.16 -2.92
C LEU A 443 -6.25 -8.51 -4.42
N ALA A 444 -6.60 -7.58 -5.32
CA ALA A 444 -6.59 -7.83 -6.77
C ALA A 444 -5.21 -8.18 -7.32
N PHE A 445 -4.12 -7.92 -6.59
CA PHE A 445 -2.77 -8.32 -6.99
C PHE A 445 -2.54 -9.85 -6.96
N LYS A 446 -3.43 -10.63 -6.33
CA LYS A 446 -3.29 -12.09 -6.19
C LYS A 446 -3.69 -12.87 -7.45
N THR A 447 -4.48 -12.27 -8.35
CA THR A 447 -4.96 -12.93 -9.58
C THR A 447 -5.21 -11.94 -10.71
N ASP A 448 -5.07 -12.40 -11.96
CA ASP A 448 -5.49 -11.64 -13.15
C ASP A 448 -6.95 -11.93 -13.53
N HIS A 449 -7.61 -12.86 -12.83
CA HIS A 449 -9.05 -13.07 -12.99
C HIS A 449 -9.84 -11.83 -12.55
N VAL A 450 -10.99 -11.63 -13.20
CA VAL A 450 -11.91 -10.54 -12.85
C VAL A 450 -12.33 -10.69 -11.39
N TRP A 451 -11.97 -9.71 -10.57
CA TRP A 451 -12.38 -9.66 -9.18
C TRP A 451 -13.87 -9.32 -9.09
N PRO A 452 -14.63 -9.89 -8.15
CA PRO A 452 -16.01 -9.44 -7.90
C PRO A 452 -16.07 -7.94 -7.71
N LEU A 453 -17.16 -7.34 -8.20
CA LEU A 453 -17.41 -5.91 -8.07
C LEU A 453 -17.30 -5.49 -6.60
N PHE A 454 -16.34 -4.63 -6.32
CA PHE A 454 -16.12 -4.08 -4.99
C PHE A 454 -16.53 -2.61 -5.03
N ALA A 455 -17.68 -2.30 -4.42
CA ALA A 455 -18.21 -0.95 -4.44
C ALA A 455 -18.42 -0.42 -3.02
N VAL A 456 -17.99 0.82 -2.79
CA VAL A 456 -18.02 1.49 -1.49
C VAL A 456 -18.87 2.75 -1.60
N SER A 457 -19.65 3.02 -0.57
CA SER A 457 -20.37 4.30 -0.45
C SER A 457 -19.36 5.40 -0.13
N THR A 458 -19.22 6.35 -1.04
CA THR A 458 -18.09 7.29 -1.08
C THR A 458 -18.56 8.68 -1.47
N THR A 459 -18.00 9.68 -0.79
CA THR A 459 -18.05 11.09 -1.15
C THR A 459 -16.67 11.48 -1.68
N VAL A 460 -16.64 12.35 -2.68
CA VAL A 460 -15.39 12.86 -3.24
C VAL A 460 -15.40 14.38 -3.14
N ALA A 461 -14.26 14.98 -2.83
CA ALA A 461 -14.09 16.43 -2.84
C ALA A 461 -12.90 16.82 -3.70
N LEU A 462 -13.02 17.94 -4.41
CA LEU A 462 -11.91 18.62 -5.06
C LEU A 462 -11.57 19.88 -4.28
N LEU A 463 -10.31 20.02 -3.89
CA LEU A 463 -9.78 21.20 -3.24
C LEU A 463 -8.61 21.78 -4.07
N THR A 464 -8.47 23.10 -4.06
CA THR A 464 -7.44 23.83 -4.83
C THR A 464 -6.89 25.03 -4.06
N SER A 465 -5.60 25.35 -4.26
CA SER A 465 -5.01 26.64 -3.84
C SER A 465 -5.29 27.78 -4.82
N GLN A 466 -5.84 27.49 -6.02
CA GLN A 466 -6.10 28.46 -7.08
C GLN A 466 -7.58 28.83 -7.21
N PRO A 467 -8.00 30.04 -6.78
CA PRO A 467 -9.40 30.47 -6.85
C PRO A 467 -9.83 30.96 -8.25
N ASP A 468 -8.91 31.25 -9.16
CA ASP A 468 -9.23 31.89 -10.44
C ASP A 468 -9.78 30.91 -11.50
N SER A 469 -9.67 29.60 -11.26
CA SER A 469 -10.07 28.54 -12.21
C SER A 469 -11.19 27.62 -11.67
N LEU A 470 -11.95 28.09 -10.66
CA LEU A 470 -12.94 27.26 -9.97
C LEU A 470 -14.02 26.69 -10.88
N GLY A 471 -14.50 27.46 -11.87
CA GLY A 471 -15.54 27.00 -12.80
C GLY A 471 -15.10 25.82 -13.66
N GLN A 472 -13.95 25.93 -14.33
CA GLN A 472 -13.38 24.86 -15.15
C GLN A 472 -13.04 23.61 -14.31
N LEU A 473 -12.47 23.81 -13.12
CA LEU A 473 -12.14 22.71 -12.20
C LEU A 473 -13.40 21.99 -11.70
N ALA A 474 -14.49 22.72 -11.43
CA ALA A 474 -15.76 22.13 -11.04
C ALA A 474 -16.39 21.29 -12.18
N GLU A 475 -16.37 21.78 -13.42
CA GLU A 475 -16.84 21.00 -14.57
C GLU A 475 -16.00 19.74 -14.81
N GLN A 476 -14.68 19.85 -14.66
CA GLN A 476 -13.78 18.69 -14.73
C GLN A 476 -14.08 17.68 -13.63
N PHE A 477 -14.31 18.15 -12.40
CA PHE A 477 -14.69 17.31 -11.27
C PHE A 477 -16.00 16.54 -11.53
N ASP A 478 -17.01 17.20 -12.08
CA ASP A 478 -18.27 16.55 -12.47
C ASP A 478 -18.07 15.52 -13.58
N GLY A 479 -17.17 15.81 -14.53
CA GLY A 479 -16.73 14.85 -15.54
C GLY A 479 -16.11 13.59 -14.92
N ILE A 480 -15.19 13.76 -13.97
CA ILE A 480 -14.54 12.65 -13.24
C ILE A 480 -15.59 11.84 -12.45
N CYS A 481 -16.48 12.52 -11.72
CA CYS A 481 -17.53 11.87 -10.95
C CYS A 481 -18.48 11.03 -11.82
N ARG A 482 -18.80 11.50 -13.03
CA ARG A 482 -19.60 10.75 -14.01
C ARG A 482 -18.82 9.58 -14.61
N LEU A 483 -17.54 9.78 -14.94
CA LEU A 483 -16.67 8.74 -15.47
C LEU A 483 -16.51 7.57 -14.49
N TRP A 484 -16.32 7.87 -13.21
CA TRP A 484 -16.22 6.84 -12.17
C TRP A 484 -17.56 6.10 -11.98
N GLY A 485 -18.67 6.76 -12.28
CA GLY A 485 -20.00 6.16 -12.27
C GLY A 485 -20.56 5.88 -10.88
N GLU A 486 -21.82 5.43 -10.86
CA GLU A 486 -22.53 4.90 -9.70
C GLU A 486 -22.85 3.43 -9.96
N VAL A 487 -22.79 2.62 -8.90
CA VAL A 487 -23.11 1.19 -8.94
C VAL A 487 -24.42 0.96 -8.19
N ASP A 488 -25.44 0.53 -8.91
CA ASP A 488 -26.74 0.21 -8.32
C ASP A 488 -26.63 -0.96 -7.32
N ALA A 489 -27.45 -0.91 -6.27
CA ALA A 489 -27.48 -1.95 -5.23
C ALA A 489 -27.87 -3.34 -5.79
N GLY A 490 -28.57 -3.38 -6.94
CA GLY A 490 -28.98 -4.62 -7.62
C GLY A 490 -27.89 -5.32 -8.45
N ASP A 491 -26.81 -4.63 -8.80
CA ASP A 491 -25.82 -5.12 -9.77
C ASP A 491 -24.80 -6.11 -9.20
N GLU A 492 -24.72 -6.26 -7.87
CA GLU A 492 -23.84 -7.26 -7.23
C GLU A 492 -24.19 -8.70 -7.62
N LYS A 493 -25.45 -8.96 -8.00
CA LYS A 493 -25.92 -10.30 -8.41
C LYS A 493 -25.84 -10.56 -9.92
N GLY A 494 -25.57 -9.55 -10.75
CA GLY A 494 -25.77 -9.62 -12.21
C GLY A 494 -24.50 -9.75 -13.08
N LEU A 495 -23.30 -9.50 -12.54
CA LEU A 495 -22.10 -9.35 -13.36
C LEU A 495 -21.21 -10.60 -13.48
N GLY A 496 -21.62 -11.73 -12.90
CA GLY A 496 -20.94 -13.03 -13.11
C GLY A 496 -21.09 -13.64 -14.51
N ARG A 497 -21.82 -12.99 -15.43
CA ARG A 497 -22.12 -13.53 -16.78
C ARG A 497 -22.24 -12.45 -17.86
N ARG A 498 -21.24 -11.59 -18.04
CA ARG A 498 -21.06 -10.91 -19.32
C ARG A 498 -19.73 -11.33 -19.93
N PRO A 499 -19.70 -12.06 -21.07
CA PRO A 499 -18.47 -12.22 -21.81
C PRO A 499 -18.06 -10.83 -22.29
N GLY A 500 -17.00 -10.29 -21.69
CA GLY A 500 -16.39 -9.07 -22.18
C GLY A 500 -16.07 -9.25 -23.66
N ARG A 501 -16.58 -8.36 -24.49
CA ARG A 501 -16.19 -8.28 -25.91
C ARG A 501 -14.68 -8.21 -25.94
N GLY A 502 -14.05 -9.26 -26.45
CA GLY A 502 -12.63 -9.26 -26.70
C GLY A 502 -12.32 -8.09 -27.62
N CYS A 503 -11.61 -7.10 -27.11
CA CYS A 503 -10.68 -6.38 -27.95
C CYS A 503 -9.67 -7.44 -28.40
N GLN A 504 -9.91 -8.00 -29.60
CA GLN A 504 -8.88 -8.65 -30.38
C GLN A 504 -7.79 -7.60 -30.67
N LEU A 505 -6.87 -7.43 -29.73
CA LEU A 505 -5.53 -6.97 -30.07
C LEU A 505 -4.88 -8.15 -30.78
N SER A 506 -4.79 -8.03 -32.10
CA SER A 506 -3.98 -8.91 -32.94
C SER A 506 -2.55 -8.93 -32.40
N MET A 507 -2.18 -9.97 -31.65
CA MET A 507 -0.79 -10.27 -31.33
C MET A 507 -0.13 -10.97 -32.52
N THR A 508 0.02 -10.25 -33.63
CA THR A 508 1.13 -10.48 -34.56
C THR A 508 2.25 -9.56 -34.13
N GLY A 509 3.17 -10.08 -33.32
CA GLY A 509 4.28 -9.30 -32.76
C GLY A 509 4.97 -9.99 -31.58
N ALA A 510 5.20 -11.30 -31.69
CA ALA A 510 6.07 -12.01 -30.77
C ALA A 510 7.54 -11.63 -31.06
N SER A 511 8.02 -10.55 -30.48
CA SER A 511 9.45 -10.22 -30.40
C SER A 511 9.70 -9.28 -29.21
N GLY A 512 9.78 -9.86 -28.02
CA GLY A 512 10.08 -9.11 -26.79
C GLY A 512 10.53 -9.95 -25.58
N PHE A 513 10.70 -11.27 -25.76
CA PHE A 513 11.21 -12.21 -24.73
C PHE A 513 12.54 -12.85 -25.14
N THR A 514 13.37 -12.11 -25.88
CA THR A 514 14.75 -12.48 -26.21
C THR A 514 15.72 -11.43 -25.69
N CYS A 515 15.74 -11.21 -24.36
CA CYS A 515 16.86 -10.57 -23.69
C CYS A 515 16.89 -10.95 -22.20
N PHE A 516 16.89 -12.25 -21.91
CA PHE A 516 17.26 -12.80 -20.59
C PHE A 516 18.04 -14.12 -20.70
N ARG A 517 18.51 -14.47 -21.91
CA ARG A 517 19.23 -15.73 -22.20
C ARG A 517 20.63 -15.53 -22.81
N GLY A 518 21.13 -14.30 -22.86
CA GLY A 518 22.36 -13.94 -23.57
C GLY A 518 23.34 -13.14 -22.73
N CYS A 519 23.66 -13.62 -21.53
CA CYS A 519 24.83 -13.20 -20.74
C CYS A 519 25.05 -14.19 -19.58
N LEU A 520 25.10 -15.50 -19.83
CA LEU A 520 25.47 -16.52 -18.81
C LEU A 520 25.82 -17.89 -19.45
N VAL A 521 26.47 -17.90 -20.61
CA VAL A 521 27.15 -19.12 -21.13
C VAL A 521 28.46 -18.71 -21.80
N ALA A 522 29.49 -18.53 -20.98
CA ALA A 522 30.88 -18.66 -21.40
C ALA A 522 31.69 -19.07 -20.16
N GLY A 523 31.84 -20.39 -19.98
CA GLY A 523 32.53 -20.97 -18.83
C GLY A 523 32.41 -22.50 -18.80
N ARG A 524 32.55 -23.16 -19.95
CA ARG A 524 32.97 -24.57 -19.97
C ARG A 524 34.49 -24.57 -19.77
N SER A 525 34.95 -25.15 -18.67
CA SER A 525 36.31 -25.70 -18.58
C SER A 525 36.18 -27.21 -18.57
N PHE A 526 36.84 -27.82 -19.55
CA PHE A 526 37.24 -29.23 -19.56
C PHE A 526 38.07 -29.57 -18.32
N GLY A 527 37.93 -30.81 -17.85
CA GLY A 527 38.69 -31.40 -16.75
C GLY A 527 37.86 -32.44 -16.02
#